data_AF-A0A7N4P9D7-F1
#
_entry.id   AF-A0A7N4P9D7-F1
#
_cell.length_a   1.000
_cell.length_b   1.000
_cell.length_c   1.000
_cell.angle_alpha   90.00
_cell.angle_beta   90.00
_cell.angle_gamma   90.00
#
_symmetry.space_group_name_H-M   'P 1'
#
loop_
_entity.id
_entity.type
_entity.pdbx_description
1 polymer ?
#
loop_
_entity_poly.entity_id
_entity_poly.type
_entity_poly.pdbx_seq_one_letter_code
_entity_poly.pdbx_strand_id
1 'polypeptide(L)'
;MVLSLVFCCLSFVLFMFQLYNMKRGGLFYATGICQLCTSVSVFTGALIYALHVREFHHPGGSFGYCFALAWVAFPLALASGIIYIHLRKRE
;
A
#
# COMPACT_ATOMS: atom_id res chain seq x y z
N MET A 1 -6.32 -5.07 -6.44
CA MET A 1 -5.00 -5.74 -6.53
C MET A 1 -4.10 -5.09 -7.59
N VAL A 2 -4.52 -4.96 -8.86
CA VAL A 2 -3.69 -4.27 -9.88
C VAL A 2 -3.51 -2.77 -9.56
N LEU A 3 -4.58 -2.09 -9.16
CA LEU A 3 -4.54 -0.65 -8.83
C LEU A 3 -3.53 -0.33 -7.70
N SER A 4 -3.49 -1.18 -6.66
CA SER A 4 -2.51 -1.06 -5.57
C SER A 4 -1.08 -1.27 -6.06
N LEU A 5 -0.83 -2.18 -6.99
CA LEU A 5 0.52 -2.36 -7.56
C LEU A 5 0.95 -1.13 -8.36
N VAL A 6 0.06 -0.57 -9.17
CA VAL A 6 0.33 0.65 -9.95
C VAL A 6 0.68 1.83 -9.03
N PHE A 7 -0.13 2.08 -8.00
CA PHE A 7 0.17 3.13 -7.03
C PHE A 7 1.45 2.87 -6.22
N CYS A 8 1.76 1.61 -5.89
CA CYS A 8 3.01 1.23 -5.23
C CYS A 8 4.23 1.55 -6.11
N CYS A 9 4.19 1.15 -7.39
CA CYS A 9 5.25 1.44 -8.35
C CYS A 9 5.43 2.94 -8.58
N LEU A 10 4.32 3.68 -8.73
CA LEU A 10 4.33 5.14 -8.84
C LEU A 10 4.96 5.79 -7.60
N SER A 11 4.57 5.36 -6.40
CA SER A 11 5.12 5.86 -5.15
C SER A 11 6.64 5.61 -5.07
N PHE A 12 7.10 4.42 -5.45
CA PHE A 12 8.52 4.08 -5.50
C PHE A 12 9.31 4.97 -6.49
N VAL A 13 8.78 5.19 -7.69
CA VAL A 13 9.41 6.07 -8.70
C VAL A 13 9.43 7.52 -8.21
N LEU A 14 8.33 8.01 -7.61
CA LEU A 14 8.27 9.34 -7.02
C LEU A 14 9.25 9.52 -5.86
N PHE A 15 9.45 8.46 -5.07
CA PHE A 15 10.45 8.45 -3.99
C PHE A 15 11.86 8.57 -4.56
N MET A 16 12.21 7.77 -5.58
CA MET A 16 13.52 7.83 -6.26
C MET A 16 13.76 9.20 -6.92
N PHE A 17 12.74 9.76 -7.57
CA PHE A 17 12.83 11.08 -8.19
C PHE A 17 13.02 12.19 -7.15
N GLN A 18 12.30 12.15 -6.03
CA GLN A 18 12.49 13.10 -4.93
C GLN A 18 13.86 12.93 -4.24
N LEU A 19 14.42 11.72 -4.20
CA LEU A 19 15.77 11.51 -3.68
C LEU A 19 16.84 12.26 -4.51
N TYR A 20 16.69 12.26 -5.83
CA TYR A 20 17.66 12.83 -6.77
C TYR A 20 17.42 14.32 -7.09
N ASN A 21 16.16 14.76 -7.15
CA ASN A 21 15.81 16.10 -7.64
C ASN A 21 15.57 17.13 -6.51
N MET A 22 15.30 16.69 -5.27
CA MET A 22 14.82 17.59 -4.24
C MET A 22 15.95 18.42 -3.57
N LYS A 23 15.92 19.74 -3.80
CA LYS A 23 16.70 20.73 -3.03
C LYS A 23 16.29 20.71 -1.54
N ARG A 24 17.25 21.05 -0.66
CA ARG A 24 17.15 21.01 0.81
C ARG A 24 15.80 21.56 1.31
N GLY A 25 14.98 20.71 1.94
CA GLY A 25 13.75 21.11 2.65
C GLY A 25 12.40 20.55 2.13
N GLY A 26 12.38 19.82 1.01
CA GLY A 26 11.15 19.21 0.49
C GLY A 26 10.60 18.06 1.33
N LEU A 27 9.32 18.12 1.71
CA LEU A 27 8.60 17.05 2.41
C LEU A 27 8.10 16.00 1.40
N PHE A 28 8.25 14.70 1.68
CA PHE A 28 7.84 13.60 0.78
C PHE A 28 6.31 13.35 0.77
N TYR A 29 5.53 14.41 0.70
CA TYR A 29 4.07 14.34 0.86
C TYR A 29 3.39 13.59 -0.30
N ALA A 30 3.88 13.78 -1.53
CA ALA A 30 3.32 13.14 -2.72
C ALA A 30 3.50 11.61 -2.73
N THR A 31 4.68 11.14 -2.34
CA THR A 31 4.97 9.70 -2.20
C THR A 31 4.14 9.08 -1.07
N GLY A 32 4.10 9.73 0.10
CA GLY A 32 3.33 9.27 1.24
C GLY A 32 1.84 9.10 0.93
N ILE A 33 1.22 10.08 0.28
CA ILE A 33 -0.20 10.01 -0.13
C ILE A 33 -0.44 8.86 -1.11
N CYS A 34 0.43 8.67 -2.12
CA CYS A 34 0.30 7.55 -3.06
C CYS A 34 0.43 6.18 -2.36
N GLN A 35 1.31 6.08 -1.37
CA GLN A 35 1.48 4.87 -0.55
C GLN A 35 0.25 4.60 0.34
N LEU A 36 -0.39 5.65 0.88
CA LEU A 36 -1.66 5.52 1.60
C LEU A 36 -2.81 5.10 0.68
N CYS A 37 -2.90 5.67 -0.53
CA CYS A 37 -3.89 5.21 -1.53
C CYS A 37 -3.67 3.73 -1.92
N THR A 38 -2.41 3.29 -1.93
CA THR A 38 -2.04 1.88 -2.14
C THR A 38 -2.58 0.99 -1.02
N SER A 39 -2.36 1.37 0.24
CA SER A 39 -2.82 0.57 1.39
C SER A 39 -4.35 0.46 1.43
N VAL A 40 -5.06 1.56 1.17
CA VAL A 40 -6.53 1.56 1.06
C VAL A 40 -7.00 0.64 -0.07
N SER A 41 -6.34 0.68 -1.23
CA SER A 41 -6.68 -0.19 -2.36
C SER A 41 -6.45 -1.68 -2.08
N VAL A 42 -5.39 -2.05 -1.34
CA VAL A 42 -5.15 -3.44 -0.90
C VAL A 42 -6.22 -3.87 0.11
N PHE A 43 -6.53 -3.00 1.08
CA PHE A 43 -7.54 -3.26 2.10
C PHE A 43 -8.92 -3.50 1.49
N THR A 44 -9.36 -2.63 0.57
CA THR A 44 -10.63 -2.79 -0.14
C THR A 44 -10.67 -4.10 -0.93
N GLY A 45 -9.57 -4.47 -1.60
CA GLY A 45 -9.49 -5.74 -2.33
C GLY A 45 -9.58 -6.98 -1.41
N ALA A 46 -8.90 -6.95 -0.27
CA ALA A 46 -8.97 -8.00 0.73
C ALA A 46 -10.37 -8.09 1.36
N LEU A 47 -11.03 -6.95 1.60
CA LEU A 47 -12.37 -6.89 2.17
C LEU A 47 -13.43 -7.45 1.21
N ILE A 48 -13.37 -7.08 -0.08
CA ILE A 48 -14.26 -7.63 -1.10
C ILE A 48 -14.11 -9.16 -1.15
N TYR A 49 -12.88 -9.67 -1.16
CA TYR A 49 -12.63 -11.12 -1.14
C TYR A 49 -13.18 -11.78 0.14
N ALA A 50 -12.99 -11.16 1.31
CA ALA A 50 -13.48 -11.66 2.59
C ALA A 50 -15.02 -11.66 2.69
N LEU A 51 -15.70 -10.73 2.01
CA LEU A 51 -17.16 -10.68 1.97
C LEU A 51 -17.73 -11.67 0.97
N HIS A 52 -17.14 -11.75 -0.23
CA HIS A 52 -17.60 -12.63 -1.30
C HIS A 52 -17.30 -14.11 -1.02
N VAL A 53 -16.29 -14.44 -0.20
CA VAL A 53 -15.99 -15.85 0.16
C VAL A 53 -17.22 -16.55 0.78
N ARG A 54 -18.11 -15.81 1.45
CA ARG A 54 -19.35 -16.37 2.03
C ARG A 54 -20.36 -16.83 0.99
N GLU A 55 -20.30 -16.32 -0.24
CA GLU A 55 -21.21 -16.69 -1.32
C GLU A 55 -20.69 -17.87 -2.16
N PHE A 56 -19.36 -18.07 -2.23
CA PHE A 56 -18.74 -19.08 -3.09
C PHE A 56 -18.18 -20.30 -2.35
N HIS A 57 -17.95 -20.25 -1.04
CA HIS A 57 -17.41 -21.38 -0.28
C HIS A 57 -18.51 -22.27 0.32
N HIS A 58 -18.52 -23.54 -0.09
CA HIS A 58 -19.16 -24.62 0.66
C HIS A 58 -18.58 -24.71 2.08
N PRO A 59 -19.37 -25.15 3.09
CA PRO A 59 -18.92 -25.22 4.48
C PRO A 59 -17.75 -26.20 4.61
N GLY A 60 -16.51 -25.67 4.70
CA GLY A 60 -15.30 -26.47 4.91
C GLY A 60 -14.06 -26.07 4.09
N GLY A 61 -14.16 -25.14 3.14
CA GLY A 61 -12.97 -24.67 2.39
C GLY A 61 -12.12 -23.68 3.20
N SER A 62 -10.80 -23.83 3.13
CA SER A 62 -9.83 -23.00 3.86
C SER A 62 -9.44 -21.75 3.06
N PHE A 63 -9.15 -20.64 3.77
CA PHE A 63 -8.63 -19.42 3.14
C PHE A 63 -7.28 -19.70 2.47
N GLY A 64 -7.15 -19.33 1.19
CA GLY A 64 -5.87 -19.45 0.48
C GLY A 64 -4.79 -18.55 1.09
N TYR A 65 -3.54 -19.00 1.02
CA TYR A 65 -2.37 -18.28 1.56
C TYR A 65 -2.25 -16.83 1.05
N CYS A 66 -2.70 -16.57 -0.18
CA CYS A 66 -2.75 -15.23 -0.77
C CYS A 66 -3.59 -14.24 0.04
N PHE A 67 -4.63 -14.70 0.75
CA PHE A 67 -5.45 -13.86 1.62
C PHE A 67 -4.67 -13.42 2.86
N ALA A 68 -3.93 -14.34 3.48
CA ALA A 68 -3.05 -14.01 4.60
C ALA A 68 -1.96 -13.01 4.18
N LEU A 69 -1.38 -13.19 2.99
CA LEU A 69 -0.40 -12.25 2.44
C LEU A 69 -1.01 -10.86 2.20
N ALA A 70 -2.26 -10.75 1.75
CA ALA A 70 -2.93 -9.46 1.57
C ALA A 70 -3.13 -8.72 2.90
N TRP A 71 -3.47 -9.46 3.97
CA TRP A 71 -3.60 -8.91 5.32
C TRP A 71 -2.28 -8.44 5.91
N VAL A 72 -1.16 -9.08 5.57
CA VAL A 72 0.20 -8.64 5.99
C VAL A 72 0.70 -7.48 5.12
N ALA A 73 0.35 -7.46 3.84
CA ALA A 73 0.71 -6.38 2.92
C ALA A 73 0.08 -5.04 3.30
N PHE A 74 -1.14 -5.04 3.86
CA PHE A 74 -1.83 -3.83 4.31
C PHE A 74 -1.05 -3.01 5.37
N PRO A 75 -0.68 -3.55 6.55
CA PRO A 75 0.06 -2.81 7.56
C PRO A 75 1.47 -2.45 7.07
N LEU A 76 2.11 -3.26 6.23
CA LEU A 76 3.40 -2.90 5.61
C LEU A 76 3.28 -1.67 4.70
N ALA A 77 2.25 -1.63 3.84
CA ALA A 77 1.99 -0.50 2.96
C ALA A 77 1.59 0.76 3.76
N LEU A 78 0.81 0.59 4.84
CA LEU A 78 0.42 1.69 5.72
C LEU A 78 1.64 2.24 6.49
N ALA A 79 2.44 1.38 7.10
CA ALA A 79 3.64 1.77 7.84
C ALA A 79 4.65 2.49 6.93
N SER A 80 4.89 1.97 5.72
CA SER A 80 5.76 2.64 4.74
C SER A 80 5.22 4.02 4.35
N GLY A 81 3.90 4.16 4.14
CA GLY A 81 3.29 5.46 3.84
C GLY A 81 3.46 6.48 4.98
N ILE A 82 3.23 6.05 6.22
CA ILE A 82 3.42 6.89 7.42
C ILE A 82 4.89 7.31 7.56
N ILE A 83 5.82 6.37 7.37
CA ILE A 83 7.26 6.63 7.42
C ILE A 83 7.64 7.68 6.37
N TYR A 84 7.17 7.56 5.13
CA TYR A 84 7.46 8.55 4.08
C TYR A 84 6.90 9.94 4.39
N ILE A 85 5.73 10.05 5.03
CA ILE A 85 5.17 11.35 5.46
C ILE A 85 5.99 11.96 6.60
N HIS A 86 6.48 11.12 7.52
CA HIS A 86 7.28 11.55 8.67
C HIS A 86 8.76 11.82 8.34
N LEU A 87 9.29 11.27 7.24
CA LEU A 87 10.63 11.56 6.75
C LEU A 87 10.70 13.01 6.24
N ARG A 88 11.02 13.91 7.17
CA ARG A 88 11.49 15.26 6.85
C ARG A 88 12.99 15.18 6.62
N LYS A 89 13.46 15.57 5.43
CA LYS A 89 14.90 15.76 5.17
C LYS A 89 15.43 16.80 6.18
N ARG A 90 16.07 16.35 7.26
CA ARG A 90 16.89 17.22 8.12
C ARG A 90 18.23 17.38 7.41
N GLU A 91 18.50 18.63 7.02
CA GLU A 91 19.71 19.24 6.43
C GLU A 91 20.43 18.52 5.28
#